data_AF-A0A382N3E6-F1
#
_entry.id   AF-A0A382N3E6-F1
#
_cell.length_a   1.000
_cell.length_b   1.000
_cell.length_c   1.000
_cell.angle_alpha   90.00
_cell.angle_beta   90.00
_cell.angle_gamma   90.00
#
_symmetry.space_group_name_H-M   'P 1'
#
loop_
_entity.id
_entity.type
_entity.pdbx_description
1 polymer ?
#
loop_
_entity_poly.entity_id
_entity_poly.type
_entity_poly.pdbx_seq_one_letter_code
_entity_poly.pdbx_strand_id
1 'polypeptide(L)'
;YKGTTFTFSGHPVTAATDGTVDPNTLTIQEFDYSSGEHKKISGWTAIMKDGKLVITFPGIKYINVSGSSSRDANATNVFTVSTSCTTSTISDAEYDYSQLGETWSAPKIFRIPSINEAERNDITKDTYVAVMGGGIGSANQCAGSGVYLIDLENNGKIYGATANGGPITIVDTTPEGILDAAGTTVETPYGSDIANALPSSPIVITPDTAPGIPWRGAIVYFNDLEGKITKINLTNSTENSADLFDQTTLFNLEANTINKRYSYFAMDAGIGQDTNQFWLFGGTGNFQNLGGHGAGMDNILYGIKDPDFPFFKHLNLGEDKIPRETASNFLEKAHEGANAAKRIFDHCLEKTEETKGNCPSNTDAGWVIHLDTA
;
A
#
# COMPACT_ATOMS: atom_id res chain seq x y z
N TYR A 1 17.54 32.42 0.96
CA TYR A 1 17.93 31.71 2.19
C TYR A 1 18.82 30.54 1.80
N LYS A 2 19.93 30.35 2.51
CA LYS A 2 20.89 29.26 2.34
C LYS A 2 21.11 28.64 3.70
N GLY A 3 20.82 27.36 3.87
CA GLY A 3 20.95 26.70 5.16
C GLY A 3 20.53 25.23 5.09
N THR A 4 20.72 24.53 6.20
CA THR A 4 20.29 23.14 6.38
C THR A 4 18.94 23.04 7.09
N THR A 5 18.55 24.06 7.87
CA THR A 5 17.33 24.04 8.69
C THR A 5 16.24 24.92 8.09
N PHE A 6 15.02 24.40 8.03
CA PHE A 6 13.83 25.07 7.49
C PHE A 6 12.66 24.94 8.46
N THR A 7 11.85 25.99 8.56
CA THR A 7 10.70 26.04 9.46
C THR A 7 9.41 26.23 8.67
N PHE A 8 8.44 25.37 8.92
CA PHE A 8 7.15 25.34 8.25
C PHE A 8 6.04 25.76 9.22
N SER A 9 5.17 26.64 8.76
CA SER A 9 4.01 27.11 9.53
C SER A 9 2.79 26.28 9.15
N GLY A 10 1.99 25.83 10.13
CA GLY A 10 0.64 25.31 9.87
C GLY A 10 0.48 23.80 9.63
N HIS A 11 1.38 22.95 10.14
CA HIS A 11 1.23 21.49 10.01
C HIS A 11 1.46 20.81 11.38
N PRO A 12 0.42 20.44 12.13
CA PRO A 12 0.59 19.61 13.31
C PRO A 12 0.96 18.19 12.84
N VAL A 13 2.18 17.78 13.16
CA VAL A 13 2.65 16.40 13.00
C VAL A 13 2.72 15.76 14.38
N THR A 14 2.42 14.47 14.47
CA THR A 14 2.58 13.71 15.72
C THR A 14 4.06 13.72 16.12
N ALA A 15 4.34 14.14 17.35
CA ALA A 15 5.69 14.22 17.90
C ALA A 15 5.72 13.61 19.30
N ALA A 16 6.89 13.10 19.69
CA ALA A 16 7.16 12.67 21.04
C ALA A 16 7.08 13.84 22.04
N THR A 17 7.08 13.54 23.34
CA THR A 17 6.89 14.54 24.41
C THR A 17 7.99 15.61 24.42
N ASP A 18 9.18 15.28 23.91
CA ASP A 18 10.31 16.18 23.74
C ASP A 18 10.24 17.02 22.45
N GLY A 19 9.20 16.82 21.63
CA GLY A 19 9.00 17.46 20.33
C GLY A 19 9.69 16.76 19.17
N THR A 20 10.40 15.64 19.38
CA THR A 20 11.02 14.89 18.30
C THR A 20 9.96 14.27 17.40
N VAL A 21 10.07 14.47 16.08
CA VAL A 21 9.18 13.86 15.09
C VAL A 21 9.82 12.55 14.63
N ASP A 22 9.06 11.46 14.65
CA ASP A 22 9.51 10.16 14.17
C ASP A 22 9.85 10.27 12.67
N PRO A 23 11.08 9.91 12.25
CA PRO A 23 11.46 9.91 10.84
C PRO A 23 10.53 9.09 9.93
N ASN A 24 9.89 8.05 10.47
CA ASN A 24 8.92 7.24 9.75
C ASN A 24 7.58 7.97 9.55
N THR A 25 7.38 9.16 10.14
CA THR A 25 6.14 9.95 10.07
C THR A 25 6.14 11.09 9.07
N LEU A 26 7.23 11.28 8.33
CA LEU A 26 7.30 12.24 7.24
C LEU A 26 8.03 11.62 6.05
N THR A 27 7.65 12.04 4.85
CA THR A 27 8.46 11.85 3.66
C THR A 27 8.83 13.21 3.10
N ILE A 28 10.09 13.36 2.70
CA ILE A 28 10.58 14.61 2.12
C ILE A 28 11.17 14.31 0.76
N GLN A 29 10.68 15.00 -0.27
CA GLN A 29 11.15 14.86 -1.63
C GLN A 29 11.63 16.19 -2.19
N GLU A 30 12.58 16.15 -3.11
CA GLU A 30 13.08 17.30 -3.85
C GLU A 30 12.86 17.09 -5.35
N PHE A 31 12.34 18.12 -6.01
CA PHE A 31 12.14 18.11 -7.45
C PHE A 31 13.50 18.14 -8.16
N ASP A 32 13.77 17.12 -8.96
CA ASP A 32 14.93 17.05 -9.83
C ASP A 32 14.58 17.60 -11.22
N TYR A 33 15.12 18.78 -11.54
CA TYR A 33 14.91 19.44 -12.82
C TYR A 33 15.42 18.65 -14.03
N SER A 34 16.32 17.67 -13.83
CA SER A 34 16.88 16.87 -14.93
C SER A 34 15.98 15.70 -15.32
N SER A 35 15.29 15.07 -14.37
CA SER A 35 14.35 13.98 -14.63
C SER A 35 12.89 14.44 -14.69
N GLY A 36 12.58 15.61 -14.14
CA GLY A 36 11.20 16.08 -13.97
C GLY A 36 10.43 15.34 -12.87
N GLU A 37 11.13 14.58 -12.01
CA GLU A 37 10.54 13.76 -10.96
C GLU A 37 10.91 14.26 -9.56
N HIS A 38 10.12 13.89 -8.57
CA HIS A 38 10.42 14.15 -7.16
C HIS A 38 11.27 13.01 -6.58
N LYS A 39 12.47 13.32 -6.11
CA LYS A 39 13.41 12.35 -5.49
C LYS A 39 13.36 12.45 -3.98
N LYS A 40 13.24 11.32 -3.29
CA LYS A 40 13.26 11.24 -1.82
C LYS A 40 14.60 11.74 -1.27
N ILE A 41 14.54 12.53 -0.20
CA ILE A 41 15.70 12.93 0.60
C ILE A 41 15.71 12.07 1.86
N SER A 42 16.82 11.37 2.10
CA SER A 42 17.05 10.57 3.31
C SER A 42 17.98 11.30 4.29
N GLY A 43 18.01 10.87 5.56
CA GLY A 43 18.95 11.39 6.57
C GLY A 43 18.65 12.80 7.10
N TRP A 44 17.41 13.28 6.95
CA TRP A 44 16.93 14.48 7.60
C TRP A 44 16.46 14.19 9.04
N THR A 45 16.31 15.23 9.85
CA THR A 45 15.71 15.16 11.19
C THR A 45 14.62 16.23 11.32
N ALA A 46 13.61 15.98 12.15
CA ALA A 46 12.51 16.91 12.36
C ALA A 46 12.12 17.05 13.84
N ILE A 47 11.76 18.26 14.24
CA ILE A 47 11.23 18.56 15.57
C ILE A 47 10.02 19.51 15.47
N MET A 48 9.04 19.33 16.34
CA MET A 48 7.97 20.28 16.59
C MET A 48 8.42 21.27 17.65
N LYS A 49 8.53 22.55 17.29
CA LYS A 49 8.91 23.64 18.19
C LYS A 49 7.93 24.79 18.07
N ASP A 50 7.31 25.17 19.19
CA ASP A 50 6.35 26.28 19.26
C ASP A 50 5.20 26.15 18.23
N GLY A 51 4.71 24.93 18.01
CA GLY A 51 3.65 24.62 17.03
C GLY A 51 4.09 24.70 15.57
N LYS A 52 5.40 24.71 15.29
CA LYS A 52 5.98 24.74 13.95
C LYS A 52 6.86 23.53 13.73
N LEU A 53 6.76 22.96 12.52
CA LEU A 53 7.64 21.88 12.08
C LEU A 53 8.99 22.48 11.67
N VAL A 54 10.07 22.01 12.28
CA VAL A 54 11.44 22.41 11.97
C VAL A 54 12.18 21.19 11.44
N ILE A 55 12.63 21.26 10.18
CA ILE A 55 13.33 20.17 9.49
C ILE A 55 14.78 20.58 9.29
N THR A 56 15.71 19.66 9.58
CA THR A 56 17.13 19.81 9.27
C THR A 56 17.54 18.78 8.23
N PHE A 57 17.94 19.26 7.05
CA PHE A 57 18.44 18.45 5.95
C PHE A 57 19.92 18.07 6.15
N PRO A 58 20.37 16.92 5.61
CA PRO A 58 21.77 16.49 5.68
C PRO A 58 22.73 17.40 4.88
N GLY A 59 22.19 18.19 3.95
CA GLY A 59 22.95 19.10 3.08
C GLY A 59 22.34 20.49 3.01
N ILE A 60 23.14 21.45 2.57
CA ILE A 60 22.71 22.85 2.38
C ILE A 60 21.68 22.91 1.24
N LYS A 61 20.54 23.56 1.51
CA LYS A 61 19.52 23.89 0.51
C LYS A 61 19.46 25.40 0.27
N TYR A 62 18.98 25.77 -0.91
CA TYR A 62 18.92 27.11 -1.46
C TYR A 62 17.47 27.47 -1.78
N ILE A 63 16.96 28.56 -1.18
CA ILE A 63 15.64 29.14 -1.54
C ILE A 63 15.84 30.59 -1.95
N ASN A 64 15.68 30.89 -3.24
CA ASN A 64 15.69 32.25 -3.74
C ASN A 64 14.27 32.80 -3.77
N VAL A 65 13.92 33.67 -2.82
CA VAL A 65 12.57 34.25 -2.66
C VAL A 65 12.38 35.54 -3.49
N SER A 66 13.42 36.04 -4.17
CA SER A 66 13.35 37.28 -4.95
C SER A 66 14.03 37.14 -6.31
N GLY A 67 13.46 37.76 -7.35
CA GLY A 67 14.05 37.88 -8.68
C GLY A 67 15.14 38.95 -8.81
N SER A 68 15.71 39.42 -7.69
CA SER A 68 16.73 40.46 -7.70
C SER A 68 18.09 39.94 -8.20
N SER A 69 18.96 40.86 -8.64
CA SER A 69 20.33 40.58 -9.07
C SER A 69 21.25 40.07 -7.95
N SER A 70 20.77 40.00 -6.71
CA SER A 70 21.50 39.52 -5.52
C SER A 70 21.16 38.06 -5.16
N ARG A 71 20.58 37.30 -6.09
CA ARG A 71 20.26 35.88 -5.90
C ARG A 71 21.52 35.02 -5.78
N ASP A 72 21.42 33.91 -5.06
CA ASP A 72 22.47 32.89 -5.06
C ASP A 72 22.60 32.32 -6.49
N ALA A 73 23.80 31.92 -6.88
CA ALA A 73 24.04 31.32 -8.20
C ALA A 73 23.35 29.95 -8.33
N ASN A 74 23.08 29.29 -7.20
CA ASN A 74 22.36 28.03 -7.16
C ASN A 74 20.85 28.24 -7.36
N ALA A 75 20.22 27.34 -8.11
CA ALA A 75 18.78 27.33 -8.30
C ALA A 75 18.03 27.10 -6.98
N THR A 76 16.78 27.55 -6.91
CA THR A 76 15.90 27.25 -5.77
C THR A 76 15.61 25.75 -5.73
N ASN A 77 15.88 25.12 -4.60
CA ASN A 77 15.43 23.77 -4.32
C ASN A 77 13.92 23.80 -4.07
N VAL A 78 13.17 22.96 -4.79
CA VAL A 78 11.75 22.76 -4.55
C VAL A 78 11.62 21.43 -3.81
N PHE A 79 11.18 21.48 -2.56
CA PHE A 79 10.94 20.28 -1.77
C PHE A 79 9.50 20.22 -1.28
N THR A 80 8.98 19.01 -1.23
CA THR A 80 7.67 18.66 -0.70
C THR A 80 7.88 17.91 0.62
N VAL A 81 7.15 18.32 1.66
CA VAL A 81 7.11 17.62 2.95
C VAL A 81 5.70 17.07 3.10
N SER A 82 5.59 15.75 3.21
CA SER A 82 4.33 15.03 3.48
C SER A 82 4.46 14.29 4.80
N THR A 83 3.34 14.03 5.48
CA THR A 83 3.29 13.09 6.61
C THR A 83 3.52 11.65 6.13
N SER A 84 3.56 10.67 7.03
CA SER A 84 3.47 9.24 6.66
C SER A 84 2.08 8.70 6.93
N CYS A 85 1.76 7.61 6.24
CA CYS A 85 0.40 7.11 6.06
C CYS A 85 -0.27 6.56 7.32
N THR A 86 0.40 6.57 8.48
CA THR A 86 -0.02 5.87 9.70
C THR A 86 -0.59 6.78 10.79
N THR A 87 -0.63 8.11 10.60
CA THR A 87 -1.17 9.03 11.61
C THR A 87 -2.62 9.40 11.30
N SER A 88 -3.56 8.90 12.09
CA SER A 88 -4.94 9.42 12.12
C SER A 88 -4.93 10.84 12.70
N THR A 89 -5.46 11.80 11.93
CA THR A 89 -5.50 13.22 12.32
C THR A 89 -6.83 13.62 12.94
N ILE A 90 -7.79 12.69 12.99
CA ILE A 90 -9.17 12.93 13.41
C ILE A 90 -9.45 12.11 14.67
N SER A 91 -10.00 12.75 15.70
CA SER A 91 -10.33 12.11 16.99
C SER A 91 -11.43 11.03 16.89
N ASP A 92 -12.10 10.95 15.75
CA ASP A 92 -13.18 10.01 15.45
C ASP A 92 -12.78 9.14 14.25
N ALA A 93 -12.19 7.98 14.55
CA ALA A 93 -11.71 7.03 13.55
C ALA A 93 -12.83 6.52 12.63
N GLU A 94 -14.10 6.52 13.10
CA GLU A 94 -15.24 6.04 12.32
C GLU A 94 -15.54 6.94 11.11
N TYR A 95 -15.02 8.17 11.11
CA TYR A 95 -15.14 9.14 10.01
C TYR A 95 -13.79 9.57 9.43
N ASP A 96 -12.71 8.83 9.72
CA ASP A 96 -11.38 9.20 9.23
C ASP A 96 -11.19 8.85 7.75
N TYR A 97 -11.77 9.69 6.89
CA TYR A 97 -11.54 9.72 5.45
C TYR A 97 -10.42 10.70 5.07
N SER A 98 -9.60 11.17 6.01
CA SER A 98 -8.56 12.18 5.74
C SER A 98 -7.47 11.67 4.77
N GLN A 99 -7.29 10.36 4.71
CA GLN A 99 -6.37 9.66 3.80
C GLN A 99 -7.05 9.17 2.51
N LEU A 100 -8.28 9.60 2.24
CA LEU A 100 -8.96 9.28 0.98
C LEU A 100 -8.40 10.20 -0.11
N GLY A 101 -7.83 9.60 -1.16
CA GLY A 101 -7.33 10.30 -2.33
C GLY A 101 -8.40 10.48 -3.40
N GLU A 102 -7.95 10.66 -4.64
CA GLU A 102 -8.82 10.60 -5.81
C GLU A 102 -9.32 9.18 -6.00
N THR A 103 -10.61 8.97 -5.73
CA THR A 103 -11.28 7.67 -5.80
C THR A 103 -11.36 7.14 -7.23
N TRP A 104 -10.29 6.50 -7.69
CA TRP A 104 -10.25 5.78 -8.97
C TRP A 104 -10.68 4.31 -8.79
N SER A 105 -10.54 3.77 -7.58
CA SER A 105 -11.01 2.43 -7.21
C SER A 105 -12.54 2.41 -7.19
N ALA A 106 -13.16 1.58 -8.03
CA ALA A 106 -14.60 1.37 -7.99
C ALA A 106 -15.01 0.50 -6.79
N PRO A 107 -15.96 0.95 -5.96
CA PRO A 107 -16.40 0.18 -4.81
C PRO A 107 -17.16 -1.09 -5.19
N LYS A 108 -17.04 -2.12 -4.34
CA LYS A 108 -17.79 -3.38 -4.42
C LYS A 108 -18.60 -3.57 -3.14
N ILE A 109 -19.84 -4.02 -3.28
CA ILE A 109 -20.76 -4.16 -2.13
C ILE A 109 -20.91 -5.63 -1.77
N PHE A 110 -20.83 -5.95 -0.48
CA PHE A 110 -21.11 -7.27 0.06
C PHE A 110 -21.61 -7.17 1.52
N ARG A 111 -22.01 -8.29 2.11
CA ARG A 111 -22.38 -8.35 3.53
C ARG A 111 -21.19 -8.84 4.34
N ILE A 112 -20.67 -8.02 5.24
CA ILE A 112 -19.56 -8.38 6.14
C ILE A 112 -20.11 -8.95 7.46
N PRO A 113 -19.49 -10.00 8.04
CA PRO A 113 -19.89 -10.53 9.34
C PRO A 113 -19.65 -9.54 10.48
N SER A 114 -20.40 -9.69 11.57
CA SER A 114 -20.27 -8.82 12.74
C SER A 114 -18.84 -8.78 13.28
N ILE A 115 -18.36 -7.57 13.55
CA ILE A 115 -17.11 -7.33 14.27
C ILE A 115 -17.12 -7.91 15.68
N ASN A 116 -18.30 -7.97 16.31
CA ASN A 116 -18.48 -8.62 17.60
C ASN A 116 -18.38 -10.13 17.41
N GLU A 117 -17.33 -10.73 17.96
CA GLU A 117 -17.01 -12.15 17.82
C GLU A 117 -18.18 -13.07 18.22
N ALA A 118 -18.92 -12.71 19.28
CA ALA A 118 -20.07 -13.48 19.74
C ALA A 118 -21.25 -13.49 18.75
N GLU A 119 -21.33 -12.49 17.88
CA GLU A 119 -22.38 -12.31 16.87
C GLU A 119 -21.91 -12.68 15.46
N ARG A 120 -20.61 -12.97 15.28
CA ARG A 120 -19.98 -13.16 13.96
C ARG A 120 -20.54 -14.35 13.19
N ASN A 121 -21.16 -15.31 13.87
CA ASN A 121 -21.79 -16.49 13.26
C ASN A 121 -23.30 -16.35 13.03
N ASP A 122 -23.89 -15.19 13.31
CA ASP A 122 -25.29 -14.87 13.06
C ASP A 122 -25.47 -14.03 11.78
N ILE A 123 -26.20 -14.54 10.80
CA ILE A 123 -26.47 -13.86 9.52
C ILE A 123 -27.39 -12.66 9.64
N THR A 124 -28.13 -12.53 10.72
CA THR A 124 -28.94 -11.35 10.99
C THR A 124 -28.10 -10.16 11.47
N LYS A 125 -26.83 -10.41 11.81
CA LYS A 125 -25.87 -9.41 12.30
C LYS A 125 -24.86 -8.96 11.26
N ASP A 126 -24.91 -9.50 10.04
CA ASP A 126 -24.05 -9.06 8.95
C ASP A 126 -24.53 -7.72 8.37
N THR A 127 -23.59 -6.84 8.09
CA THR A 127 -23.83 -5.45 7.62
C THR A 127 -23.47 -5.30 6.14
N TYR A 128 -24.26 -4.58 5.36
CA TYR A 128 -23.87 -4.18 4.01
C TYR A 128 -22.75 -3.13 4.04
N VAL A 129 -21.61 -3.47 3.44
CA VAL A 129 -20.48 -2.55 3.30
C VAL A 129 -20.07 -2.40 1.84
N ALA A 130 -19.56 -1.22 1.49
CA ALA A 130 -18.84 -0.99 0.25
C ALA A 130 -17.33 -1.03 0.54
N VAL A 131 -16.60 -1.95 -0.09
CA VAL A 131 -15.13 -2.02 -0.03
C VAL A 131 -14.50 -1.33 -1.24
N MET A 132 -13.49 -0.51 -0.99
CA MET A 132 -12.71 0.17 -2.02
C MET A 132 -11.31 0.55 -1.52
N GLY A 133 -10.37 0.70 -2.45
CA GLY A 133 -9.06 1.29 -2.17
C GLY A 133 -9.16 2.80 -2.01
N GLY A 134 -8.18 3.38 -1.32
CA GLY A 134 -8.15 4.80 -1.00
C GLY A 134 -7.92 5.72 -2.20
N GLY A 135 -7.63 5.19 -3.39
CA GLY A 135 -7.41 5.98 -4.59
C GLY A 135 -5.99 6.53 -4.72
N ILE A 136 -5.82 7.60 -5.52
CA ILE A 136 -4.52 8.26 -5.75
C ILE A 136 -4.38 9.50 -4.87
N GLY A 137 -3.29 9.62 -4.11
CA GLY A 137 -2.95 10.85 -3.43
C GLY A 137 -2.44 11.92 -4.40
N SER A 138 -3.30 12.84 -4.84
CA SER A 138 -2.87 13.93 -5.75
C SER A 138 -2.16 15.10 -5.06
N ALA A 139 -2.26 15.21 -3.73
CA ALA A 139 -1.61 16.26 -2.94
C ALA A 139 -1.00 15.79 -1.60
N ASN A 140 -1.37 14.60 -1.12
CA ASN A 140 -0.84 13.99 0.11
C ASN A 140 -0.33 12.59 -0.24
N GLN A 141 0.96 12.34 -0.01
CA GLN A 141 1.56 11.03 -0.26
C GLN A 141 0.95 9.92 0.61
N CYS A 142 0.33 10.29 1.73
CA CYS A 142 -0.40 9.37 2.59
C CYS A 142 -1.78 8.99 2.10
N ALA A 143 -2.35 9.81 1.23
CA ALA A 143 -3.69 9.57 0.75
C ALA A 143 -3.64 8.46 -0.30
N GLY A 144 -4.50 7.46 -0.13
CA GLY A 144 -4.64 6.36 -1.09
C GLY A 144 -4.21 4.99 -0.60
N SER A 145 -3.42 4.90 0.48
CA SER A 145 -2.86 3.64 0.99
C SER A 145 -3.78 2.83 1.92
N GLY A 146 -5.03 3.28 2.10
CA GLY A 146 -6.02 2.63 2.95
C GLY A 146 -7.07 1.85 2.17
N VAL A 147 -7.59 0.78 2.76
CA VAL A 147 -8.80 0.09 2.32
C VAL A 147 -9.98 0.54 3.18
N TYR A 148 -10.98 1.11 2.53
CA TYR A 148 -12.17 1.62 3.18
C TYR A 148 -13.27 0.56 3.12
N LEU A 149 -13.84 0.25 4.29
CA LEU A 149 -15.06 -0.54 4.44
C LEU A 149 -16.18 0.42 4.85
N ILE A 150 -16.93 0.93 3.89
CA ILE A 150 -17.94 1.96 4.14
C ILE A 150 -19.24 1.28 4.55
N ASP A 151 -19.69 1.51 5.77
CA ASP A 151 -20.94 1.00 6.32
C ASP A 151 -22.14 1.71 5.66
N LEU A 152 -22.89 0.96 4.85
CA LEU A 152 -24.04 1.46 4.10
C LEU A 152 -25.30 1.57 4.96
N GLU A 153 -25.28 1.00 6.16
CA GLU A 153 -26.38 0.99 7.12
C GLU A 153 -26.18 1.99 8.26
N ASN A 154 -24.96 2.53 8.41
CA ASN A 154 -24.57 3.40 9.51
C ASN A 154 -23.92 4.71 9.02
N ASN A 155 -24.66 5.46 8.18
CA ASN A 155 -24.29 6.81 7.73
C ASN A 155 -22.90 6.94 7.09
N GLY A 156 -22.39 5.88 6.45
CA GLY A 156 -21.09 5.89 5.80
C GLY A 156 -19.91 5.90 6.77
N LYS A 157 -20.08 5.44 8.01
CA LYS A 157 -18.96 5.19 8.92
C LYS A 157 -18.03 4.13 8.35
N ILE A 158 -16.75 4.18 8.72
CA ILE A 158 -15.80 3.12 8.41
C ILE A 158 -16.07 1.93 9.33
N TYR A 159 -16.54 0.83 8.74
CA TYR A 159 -16.77 -0.42 9.43
C TYR A 159 -15.47 -0.99 9.99
N GLY A 160 -15.42 -1.22 11.30
CA GLY A 160 -14.23 -1.70 11.99
C GLY A 160 -13.17 -0.64 12.30
N ALA A 161 -13.48 0.64 12.14
CA ALA A 161 -12.56 1.73 12.47
C ALA A 161 -12.00 1.64 13.90
N THR A 162 -12.82 1.29 14.89
CA THR A 162 -12.35 1.13 16.27
C THR A 162 -11.33 0.01 16.44
N ALA A 163 -11.45 -1.08 15.69
CA ALA A 163 -10.51 -2.20 15.76
C ALA A 163 -9.22 -1.92 14.96
N ASN A 164 -9.34 -1.23 13.83
CA ASN A 164 -8.23 -0.96 12.93
C ASN A 164 -7.51 0.36 13.23
N GLY A 165 -8.14 1.31 13.94
CA GLY A 165 -7.63 2.68 14.09
C GLY A 165 -8.01 3.61 12.92
N GLY A 166 -8.98 3.21 12.09
CA GLY A 166 -9.38 3.91 10.86
C GLY A 166 -9.65 2.92 9.72
N PRO A 167 -9.37 3.27 8.44
CA PRO A 167 -9.35 2.31 7.34
C PRO A 167 -8.26 1.24 7.56
N ILE A 168 -8.31 0.13 6.82
CA ILE A 168 -7.25 -0.89 6.90
C ILE A 168 -6.05 -0.38 6.10
N THR A 169 -4.93 -0.10 6.75
CA THR A 169 -3.73 0.38 6.05
C THR A 169 -2.97 -0.74 5.33
N ILE A 170 -2.64 -0.51 4.06
CA ILE A 170 -1.62 -1.24 3.33
C ILE A 170 -0.33 -0.45 3.43
N VAL A 171 0.69 -1.07 4.02
CA VAL A 171 1.94 -0.39 4.33
C VAL A 171 2.63 0.14 3.06
N ASP A 172 3.14 1.36 3.15
CA ASP A 172 4.02 1.99 2.16
C ASP A 172 5.45 1.50 2.43
N THR A 173 5.95 0.62 1.59
CA THR A 173 7.28 0.02 1.81
C THR A 173 8.38 0.88 1.23
N THR A 174 9.64 0.64 1.62
CA THR A 174 10.75 1.42 1.05
C THR A 174 12.05 0.63 1.02
N PRO A 175 12.87 0.71 -0.05
CA PRO A 175 14.17 0.04 -0.10
C PRO A 175 15.10 0.44 1.04
N GLU A 176 14.94 1.64 1.59
CA GLU A 176 15.73 2.14 2.71
C GLU A 176 15.34 1.53 4.06
N GLY A 177 14.24 0.78 4.12
CA GLY A 177 13.69 0.27 5.37
C GLY A 177 13.09 1.37 6.26
N ILE A 178 12.76 0.99 7.48
CA ILE A 178 12.21 1.86 8.53
C ILE A 178 12.98 1.68 9.82
N LEU A 179 12.83 2.59 10.77
CA LEU A 179 13.29 2.37 12.14
C LEU A 179 12.20 1.67 12.96
N ASP A 180 12.54 0.61 13.68
CA ASP A 180 11.66 0.01 14.68
C ASP A 180 11.56 0.88 15.95
N ALA A 181 10.74 0.46 16.91
CA ALA A 181 10.56 1.16 18.19
C ALA A 181 11.84 1.22 19.04
N ALA A 182 12.83 0.36 18.78
CA ALA A 182 14.14 0.35 19.42
C ALA A 182 15.19 1.19 18.68
N GLY A 183 14.83 1.81 17.54
CA GLY A 183 15.73 2.58 16.69
C GLY A 183 16.65 1.73 15.81
N THR A 184 16.32 0.45 15.60
CA THR A 184 17.02 -0.46 14.69
C THR A 184 16.37 -0.39 13.31
N THR A 185 17.18 -0.39 12.25
CA THR A 185 16.65 -0.44 10.88
C THR A 185 16.07 -1.82 10.57
N VAL A 186 14.80 -1.84 10.19
CA VAL A 186 14.11 -2.97 9.56
C VAL A 186 14.30 -2.83 8.06
N GLU A 187 15.22 -3.61 7.51
CA GLU A 187 15.56 -3.57 6.09
C GLU A 187 14.42 -4.17 5.25
N THR A 188 13.96 -3.41 4.26
CA THR A 188 13.01 -3.89 3.24
C THR A 188 13.59 -3.72 1.83
N PRO A 189 14.64 -4.46 1.46
CA PRO A 189 15.33 -4.31 0.17
C PRO A 189 14.41 -4.54 -1.05
N TYR A 190 13.30 -5.25 -0.87
CA TYR A 190 12.29 -5.45 -1.91
C TYR A 190 11.09 -4.49 -1.81
N GLY A 191 11.18 -3.46 -0.96
CA GLY A 191 10.23 -2.35 -0.95
C GLY A 191 10.32 -1.50 -2.22
N SER A 192 9.42 -0.52 -2.35
CA SER A 192 9.37 0.37 -3.52
C SER A 192 9.78 1.81 -3.18
N ASP A 193 10.37 2.50 -4.14
CA ASP A 193 10.54 3.95 -4.10
C ASP A 193 9.34 4.70 -4.73
N ILE A 194 8.31 3.95 -5.15
CA ILE A 194 7.00 4.48 -5.52
C ILE A 194 6.20 4.71 -4.24
N ALA A 195 5.55 5.86 -4.13
CA ALA A 195 4.60 6.10 -3.06
C ALA A 195 3.38 5.20 -3.18
N ASN A 196 3.01 4.55 -2.09
CA ASN A 196 1.89 3.63 -2.13
C ASN A 196 0.53 4.31 -2.35
N ALA A 197 -0.34 3.59 -3.05
CA ALA A 197 -1.73 3.94 -3.26
C ALA A 197 -2.51 2.75 -3.84
N LEU A 198 -3.84 2.76 -3.64
CA LEU A 198 -4.76 1.75 -4.14
C LEU A 198 -5.77 2.36 -5.12
N PRO A 199 -5.34 2.67 -6.37
CA PRO A 199 -6.25 3.15 -7.42
C PRO A 199 -7.07 2.04 -8.07
N SER A 200 -6.59 0.81 -8.00
CA SER A 200 -7.21 -0.36 -8.62
C SER A 200 -8.47 -0.76 -7.86
N SER A 201 -9.45 -1.29 -8.60
CA SER A 201 -10.67 -1.82 -7.96
C SER A 201 -10.38 -3.17 -7.31
N PRO A 202 -10.94 -3.47 -6.12
CA PRO A 202 -10.70 -4.73 -5.46
C PRO A 202 -11.30 -5.92 -6.22
N ILE A 203 -10.64 -7.06 -6.09
CA ILE A 203 -11.28 -8.36 -6.30
C ILE A 203 -11.97 -8.77 -5.01
N VAL A 204 -13.29 -8.93 -5.08
CA VAL A 204 -14.12 -9.35 -3.93
C VAL A 204 -14.74 -10.69 -4.25
N ILE A 205 -14.32 -11.71 -3.52
CA ILE A 205 -14.89 -13.05 -3.63
C ILE A 205 -15.83 -13.27 -2.44
N THR A 206 -17.06 -13.64 -2.74
CA THR A 206 -18.12 -13.98 -1.79
C THR A 206 -18.68 -15.37 -2.12
N PRO A 207 -19.48 -15.99 -1.23
CA PRO A 207 -20.15 -17.26 -1.53
C PRO A 207 -21.05 -17.23 -2.77
N ASP A 208 -21.54 -16.04 -3.16
CA ASP A 208 -22.39 -15.86 -4.34
C ASP A 208 -21.58 -15.77 -5.64
N THR A 209 -20.29 -15.45 -5.56
CA THR A 209 -19.42 -15.26 -6.75
C THR A 209 -18.58 -16.48 -7.07
N ALA A 210 -18.43 -17.45 -6.15
CA ALA A 210 -17.65 -18.66 -6.38
C ALA A 210 -18.23 -19.88 -5.62
N PRO A 211 -18.23 -21.08 -6.25
CA PRO A 211 -18.76 -22.28 -5.64
C PRO A 211 -17.85 -22.84 -4.53
N GLY A 212 -18.44 -23.56 -3.57
CA GLY A 212 -17.68 -24.31 -2.56
C GLY A 212 -17.08 -23.48 -1.44
N ILE A 213 -17.52 -22.23 -1.26
CA ILE A 213 -17.08 -21.36 -0.18
C ILE A 213 -17.83 -21.71 1.13
N PRO A 214 -17.12 -22.05 2.22
CA PRO A 214 -17.73 -22.52 3.47
C PRO A 214 -17.89 -21.42 4.54
N TRP A 215 -17.75 -20.14 4.17
CA TRP A 215 -17.82 -18.99 5.09
C TRP A 215 -18.75 -17.89 4.55
N ARG A 216 -19.09 -16.91 5.38
CA ARG A 216 -19.83 -15.70 5.02
C ARG A 216 -18.89 -14.50 5.05
N GLY A 217 -19.25 -13.41 4.39
CA GLY A 217 -18.37 -12.26 4.20
C GLY A 217 -17.70 -12.24 2.84
N ALA A 218 -16.46 -11.76 2.80
CA ALA A 218 -15.65 -11.74 1.59
C ALA A 218 -14.17 -12.00 1.88
N ILE A 219 -13.48 -12.60 0.90
CA ILE A 219 -12.02 -12.49 0.77
C ILE A 219 -11.77 -11.42 -0.28
N VAL A 220 -10.93 -10.44 0.06
CA VAL A 220 -10.65 -9.29 -0.79
C VAL A 220 -9.18 -9.25 -1.17
N TYR A 221 -8.90 -8.95 -2.44
CA TYR A 221 -7.55 -8.77 -2.94
C TYR A 221 -7.38 -7.37 -3.54
N PHE A 222 -6.22 -6.78 -3.30
CA PHE A 222 -5.78 -5.53 -3.87
C PHE A 222 -4.38 -5.68 -4.47
N ASN A 223 -4.13 -4.99 -5.57
CA ASN A 223 -2.80 -4.69 -6.09
C ASN A 223 -2.55 -3.20 -5.91
N ASP A 224 -1.52 -2.84 -5.15
CA ASP A 224 -1.17 -1.45 -4.87
C ASP A 224 -0.10 -0.93 -5.85
N LEU A 225 0.11 0.39 -5.90
CA LEU A 225 1.04 1.00 -6.87
C LEU A 225 2.49 0.51 -6.74
N GLU A 226 2.90 0.09 -5.55
CA GLU A 226 4.21 -0.51 -5.27
C GLU A 226 4.33 -1.95 -5.79
N GLY A 227 3.22 -2.52 -6.29
CA GLY A 227 3.19 -3.87 -6.84
C GLY A 227 2.99 -4.95 -5.78
N LYS A 228 2.58 -4.62 -4.57
CA LYS A 228 2.17 -5.62 -3.57
C LYS A 228 0.77 -6.10 -3.88
N ILE A 229 0.60 -7.42 -3.90
CA ILE A 229 -0.71 -8.08 -3.99
C ILE A 229 -1.10 -8.55 -2.59
N THR A 230 -2.05 -7.85 -1.99
CA THR A 230 -2.46 -8.08 -0.60
C THR A 230 -3.83 -8.75 -0.55
N LYS A 231 -3.95 -9.77 0.30
CA LYS A 231 -5.18 -10.48 0.63
C LYS A 231 -5.68 -10.02 1.99
N ILE A 232 -6.97 -9.80 2.13
CA ILE A 232 -7.64 -9.37 3.37
C ILE A 232 -8.79 -10.32 3.69
N ASN A 233 -8.82 -10.80 4.93
CA ASN A 233 -9.90 -11.63 5.46
C ASN A 233 -11.05 -10.77 5.97
N LEU A 234 -12.17 -10.72 5.25
CA LEU A 234 -13.41 -10.09 5.69
C LEU A 234 -14.52 -11.13 5.90
N THR A 235 -14.13 -12.33 6.36
CA THR A 235 -15.01 -13.48 6.54
C THR A 235 -15.24 -13.83 8.01
N ASN A 236 -16.19 -14.73 8.28
CA ASN A 236 -16.37 -15.31 9.60
C ASN A 236 -15.54 -16.60 9.81
N SER A 237 -14.67 -16.96 8.86
CA SER A 237 -13.82 -18.15 8.98
C SER A 237 -12.69 -17.91 9.98
N THR A 238 -12.44 -18.92 10.81
CA THR A 238 -11.29 -18.97 11.73
C THR A 238 -10.27 -20.04 11.32
N GLU A 239 -10.44 -20.63 10.13
CA GLU A 239 -9.48 -21.60 9.59
C GLU A 239 -8.10 -20.95 9.43
N ASN A 240 -7.04 -21.73 9.64
CA ASN A 240 -5.66 -21.25 9.70
C ASN A 240 -5.44 -20.08 10.70
N SER A 241 -6.21 -20.05 11.78
CA SER A 241 -6.13 -19.01 12.83
C SER A 241 -6.39 -17.59 12.32
N ALA A 242 -7.14 -17.46 11.22
CA ALA A 242 -7.52 -16.18 10.65
C ALA A 242 -8.57 -15.46 11.52
N ASP A 243 -8.49 -14.13 11.56
CA ASP A 243 -9.48 -13.25 12.20
C ASP A 243 -9.99 -12.17 11.21
N LEU A 244 -11.12 -11.55 11.51
CA LEU A 244 -11.73 -10.49 10.70
C LEU A 244 -10.79 -9.28 10.60
N PHE A 245 -10.53 -8.79 9.39
CA PHE A 245 -9.56 -7.75 9.00
C PHE A 245 -8.10 -8.20 8.92
N ASP A 246 -7.79 -9.48 9.14
CA ASP A 246 -6.41 -9.96 8.96
C ASP A 246 -5.95 -9.79 7.52
N GLN A 247 -4.69 -9.39 7.34
CA GLN A 247 -4.10 -9.14 6.03
C GLN A 247 -2.76 -9.86 5.85
N THR A 248 -2.42 -10.16 4.60
CA THR A 248 -1.14 -10.76 4.21
C THR A 248 -0.79 -10.37 2.78
N THR A 249 0.50 -10.17 2.49
CA THR A 249 0.98 -9.94 1.13
C THR A 249 1.28 -11.27 0.46
N LEU A 250 0.58 -11.58 -0.64
CA LEU A 250 0.77 -12.82 -1.39
C LEU A 250 2.02 -12.75 -2.27
N PHE A 251 2.19 -11.61 -2.95
CA PHE A 251 3.20 -11.41 -3.96
C PHE A 251 3.68 -9.97 -4.01
N ASN A 252 4.91 -9.80 -4.49
CA ASN A 252 5.51 -8.53 -4.85
C ASN A 252 5.91 -8.57 -6.34
N LEU A 253 5.37 -7.64 -7.13
CA LEU A 253 5.65 -7.45 -8.56
C LEU A 253 6.96 -6.69 -8.81
N GLU A 254 7.64 -6.31 -7.74
CA GLU A 254 8.89 -5.56 -7.71
C GLU A 254 8.79 -4.23 -8.47
N ALA A 255 7.69 -3.49 -8.29
CA ALA A 255 7.53 -2.20 -8.95
C ALA A 255 8.45 -1.15 -8.31
N ASN A 256 9.07 -0.32 -9.13
CA ASN A 256 9.89 0.81 -8.69
C ASN A 256 9.89 1.91 -9.76
N THR A 257 10.49 3.06 -9.43
CA THR A 257 10.56 4.20 -10.34
C THR A 257 11.45 3.96 -11.56
N ILE A 258 12.23 2.87 -11.63
CA ILE A 258 13.03 2.52 -12.81
C ILE A 258 12.20 1.70 -13.80
N ASN A 259 11.59 0.60 -13.34
CA ASN A 259 10.80 -0.29 -14.19
C ASN A 259 9.37 0.19 -14.45
N LYS A 260 8.88 1.15 -13.66
CA LYS A 260 7.59 1.81 -13.85
C LYS A 260 6.40 0.82 -13.87
N ARG A 261 6.49 -0.31 -13.15
CA ARG A 261 5.43 -1.34 -13.05
C ARG A 261 4.26 -0.92 -12.15
N TYR A 262 3.71 0.27 -12.38
CA TYR A 262 2.60 0.78 -11.58
C TYR A 262 1.34 -0.07 -11.77
N SER A 263 0.65 -0.39 -10.68
CA SER A 263 -0.57 -1.22 -10.71
C SER A 263 -1.86 -0.38 -10.79
N TYR A 264 -2.06 0.32 -11.91
CA TYR A 264 -3.33 1.04 -12.15
C TYR A 264 -4.46 0.14 -12.67
N PHE A 265 -4.13 -0.92 -13.39
CA PHE A 265 -5.12 -1.90 -13.82
C PHE A 265 -5.59 -2.74 -12.63
N ALA A 266 -6.90 -2.94 -12.52
CA ALA A 266 -7.42 -3.94 -11.61
C ALA A 266 -7.00 -5.35 -12.07
N MET A 267 -6.71 -6.22 -11.11
CA MET A 267 -6.61 -7.65 -11.39
C MET A 267 -7.98 -8.22 -11.78
N ASP A 268 -7.97 -9.45 -12.29
CA ASP A 268 -9.12 -10.32 -12.43
C ASP A 268 -8.79 -11.69 -11.80
N ALA A 269 -9.81 -12.51 -11.59
CA ALA A 269 -9.69 -13.78 -10.88
C ALA A 269 -10.44 -14.93 -11.56
N GLY A 270 -9.92 -16.15 -11.41
CA GLY A 270 -10.56 -17.34 -11.95
C GLY A 270 -10.04 -18.63 -11.35
N ILE A 271 -10.77 -19.73 -11.59
CA ILE A 271 -10.30 -21.08 -11.28
C ILE A 271 -9.70 -21.68 -12.55
N GLY A 272 -8.42 -22.04 -12.50
CA GLY A 272 -7.73 -22.62 -13.65
C GLY A 272 -8.26 -24.02 -13.95
N GLN A 273 -8.69 -24.27 -15.19
CA GLN A 273 -9.32 -25.54 -15.59
C GLN A 273 -8.47 -26.78 -15.28
N ASP A 274 -7.18 -26.73 -15.61
CA ASP A 274 -6.27 -27.88 -15.44
C ASP A 274 -5.68 -27.94 -14.04
N THR A 275 -5.40 -26.78 -13.44
CA THR A 275 -4.79 -26.69 -12.10
C THR A 275 -5.80 -26.93 -10.98
N ASN A 276 -7.07 -26.58 -11.21
CA ASN A 276 -8.11 -26.45 -10.20
C ASN A 276 -7.65 -25.60 -9.00
N GLN A 277 -6.92 -24.51 -9.28
CA GLN A 277 -6.40 -23.56 -8.30
C GLN A 277 -7.02 -22.19 -8.54
N PHE A 278 -7.06 -21.35 -7.51
CA PHE A 278 -7.47 -19.96 -7.62
C PHE A 278 -6.33 -19.11 -8.15
N TRP A 279 -6.61 -18.39 -9.24
CA TRP A 279 -5.67 -17.53 -9.93
C TRP A 279 -6.11 -16.08 -9.85
N LEU A 280 -5.14 -15.19 -9.63
CA LEU A 280 -5.25 -13.75 -9.81
C LEU A 280 -4.35 -13.37 -10.98
N PHE A 281 -4.85 -12.61 -11.95
CA PHE A 281 -4.06 -12.18 -13.10
C PHE A 281 -4.31 -10.72 -13.40
N GLY A 282 -3.31 -10.05 -13.94
CA GLY A 282 -3.35 -8.61 -14.14
C GLY A 282 -2.17 -8.13 -14.97
N GLY A 283 -2.11 -6.81 -15.18
CA GLY A 283 -1.02 -6.15 -15.87
C GLY A 283 -0.62 -4.87 -15.16
N THR A 284 0.59 -4.42 -15.44
CA THR A 284 1.14 -3.16 -14.93
C THR A 284 1.17 -2.11 -16.04
N GLY A 285 1.14 -0.84 -15.65
CA GLY A 285 1.12 0.30 -16.57
C GLY A 285 0.71 1.59 -15.86
N ASN A 286 1.23 2.73 -16.31
CA ASN A 286 1.02 4.02 -15.66
C ASN A 286 -0.07 4.85 -16.36
N PHE A 287 -1.22 5.04 -15.70
CA PHE A 287 -2.33 5.83 -16.27
C PHE A 287 -2.07 7.33 -16.29
N GLN A 288 -1.16 7.82 -15.45
CA GLN A 288 -0.77 9.23 -15.43
C GLN A 288 0.25 9.56 -16.53
N ASN A 289 0.88 8.55 -17.14
CA ASN A 289 1.86 8.72 -18.21
C ASN A 289 1.70 7.68 -19.33
N LEU A 290 0.55 7.73 -20.01
CA LEU A 290 0.14 6.72 -21.01
C LEU A 290 1.12 6.53 -22.19
N GLY A 291 1.84 7.58 -22.58
CA GLY A 291 2.83 7.54 -23.68
C GLY A 291 4.28 7.55 -23.19
N GLY A 292 4.48 7.44 -21.88
CA GLY A 292 5.80 7.42 -21.27
C GLY A 292 6.57 6.20 -21.73
N HIS A 293 7.83 6.41 -22.10
CA HIS A 293 8.79 5.34 -22.33
C HIS A 293 10.14 5.83 -21.78
N GLY A 294 10.93 4.92 -21.24
CA GLY A 294 12.21 5.26 -20.63
C GLY A 294 13.10 4.04 -20.52
N ALA A 295 14.41 4.27 -20.44
CA ALA A 295 15.37 3.20 -20.21
C ALA A 295 15.06 2.51 -18.87
N GLY A 296 14.96 1.19 -18.89
CA GLY A 296 14.64 0.37 -17.71
C GLY A 296 13.16 0.13 -17.47
N MET A 297 12.25 0.82 -18.18
CA MET A 297 10.82 0.54 -18.14
C MET A 297 10.55 -0.91 -18.56
N ASP A 298 9.74 -1.60 -17.76
CA ASP A 298 9.44 -3.01 -17.96
C ASP A 298 8.07 -3.37 -17.39
N ASN A 299 7.00 -2.99 -18.09
CA ASN A 299 5.66 -3.40 -17.71
C ASN A 299 5.47 -4.90 -17.97
N ILE A 300 4.73 -5.55 -17.08
CA ILE A 300 4.45 -6.98 -17.14
C ILE A 300 2.96 -7.28 -17.20
N LEU A 301 2.63 -8.40 -17.85
CA LEU A 301 1.41 -9.18 -17.63
C LEU A 301 1.75 -10.38 -16.75
N TYR A 302 0.91 -10.70 -15.77
CA TYR A 302 1.20 -11.76 -14.82
C TYR A 302 -0.05 -12.55 -14.44
N GLY A 303 0.17 -13.76 -13.93
CA GLY A 303 -0.84 -14.53 -13.21
C GLY A 303 -0.20 -15.28 -12.04
N ILE A 304 -0.77 -15.13 -10.85
CA ILE A 304 -0.30 -15.76 -9.62
C ILE A 304 -1.39 -16.64 -9.01
N LYS A 305 -0.99 -17.66 -8.26
CA LYS A 305 -1.93 -18.51 -7.51
C LYS A 305 -2.01 -18.11 -6.05
N ASP A 306 -3.22 -18.21 -5.52
CA ASP A 306 -3.46 -18.34 -4.08
C ASP A 306 -3.78 -19.81 -3.76
N PRO A 307 -2.80 -20.60 -3.28
CA PRO A 307 -3.01 -22.01 -2.98
C PRO A 307 -3.86 -22.25 -1.73
N ASP A 308 -4.04 -21.23 -0.89
CA ASP A 308 -4.76 -21.34 0.38
C ASP A 308 -6.27 -21.00 0.22
N PHE A 309 -6.69 -20.50 -0.95
CA PHE A 309 -8.09 -20.28 -1.29
C PHE A 309 -8.90 -21.60 -1.19
N PRO A 310 -10.10 -21.62 -0.57
CA PRO A 310 -10.93 -20.47 -0.19
C PRO A 310 -10.63 -19.83 1.16
N PHE A 311 -9.68 -20.34 1.93
CA PHE A 311 -9.39 -19.84 3.27
C PHE A 311 -8.33 -18.75 3.26
N PHE A 312 -8.33 -17.93 4.31
CA PHE A 312 -7.21 -17.04 4.58
C PHE A 312 -6.11 -17.81 5.31
N LYS A 313 -4.85 -17.43 5.07
CA LYS A 313 -3.69 -17.94 5.82
C LYS A 313 -2.67 -16.83 5.95
N HIS A 314 -2.13 -16.66 7.15
CA HIS A 314 -0.99 -15.75 7.36
C HIS A 314 0.24 -16.28 6.64
N LEU A 315 0.93 -15.42 5.89
CA LEU A 315 2.15 -15.75 5.17
C LEU A 315 3.31 -14.89 5.67
N ASN A 316 4.52 -15.26 5.27
CA ASN A 316 5.75 -14.47 5.34
C ASN A 316 6.34 -14.22 6.74
N LEU A 317 5.58 -14.42 7.83
CA LEU A 317 6.01 -14.15 9.21
C LEU A 317 6.09 -15.40 10.11
N GLY A 318 6.06 -16.60 9.52
CA GLY A 318 6.16 -17.85 10.28
C GLY A 318 4.94 -18.09 11.18
N GLU A 319 5.14 -18.16 12.50
CA GLU A 319 4.06 -18.26 13.49
C GLU A 319 3.47 -16.89 13.88
N ASP A 320 4.13 -15.80 13.47
CA ASP A 320 3.68 -14.42 13.71
C ASP A 320 2.76 -13.94 12.58
N LYS A 321 2.11 -12.79 12.76
CA LYS A 321 1.23 -12.17 11.76
C LYS A 321 1.35 -10.65 11.75
N ILE A 322 0.90 -10.04 10.64
CA ILE A 322 0.71 -8.59 10.58
C ILE A 322 -0.38 -8.24 11.60
N PRO A 323 -0.07 -7.48 12.67
CA PRO A 323 -1.06 -7.14 13.68
C PRO A 323 -2.01 -6.06 13.15
N ARG A 324 -3.00 -5.68 13.95
CA ARG A 324 -3.85 -4.50 13.67
C ARG A 324 -2.98 -3.24 13.70
N GLU A 325 -3.36 -2.22 12.95
CA GLU A 325 -2.63 -0.94 12.88
C GLU A 325 -2.57 -0.20 14.22
N THR A 326 -3.50 -0.48 15.14
CA THR A 326 -3.44 0.01 16.53
C THR A 326 -2.29 -0.59 17.36
N ALA A 327 -1.63 -1.64 16.88
CA ALA A 327 -0.47 -2.24 17.55
C ALA A 327 0.82 -1.47 17.22
N SER A 328 1.66 -1.24 18.24
CA SER A 328 2.90 -0.47 18.10
C SER A 328 3.93 -1.09 17.15
N ASN A 329 3.85 -2.39 16.89
CA ASN A 329 4.73 -3.12 15.98
C ASN A 329 4.10 -3.40 14.61
N PHE A 330 2.95 -2.77 14.29
CA PHE A 330 2.30 -2.92 12.99
C PHE A 330 3.24 -2.59 11.83
N LEU A 331 3.87 -1.42 11.88
CA LEU A 331 4.71 -0.93 10.79
C LEU A 331 5.89 -1.89 10.54
N GLU A 332 6.59 -2.30 11.60
CA GLU A 332 7.65 -3.31 11.55
C GLU A 332 7.17 -4.62 10.89
N LYS A 333 6.11 -5.22 11.42
CA LYS A 333 5.61 -6.53 10.93
C LYS A 333 5.05 -6.47 9.52
N ALA A 334 4.42 -5.36 9.15
CA ALA A 334 3.92 -5.14 7.80
C ALA A 334 5.08 -5.01 6.80
N HIS A 335 6.16 -4.30 7.15
CA HIS A 335 7.38 -4.22 6.35
C HIS A 335 8.06 -5.59 6.20
N GLU A 336 8.26 -6.32 7.29
CA GLU A 336 8.83 -7.68 7.27
C GLU A 336 8.00 -8.62 6.38
N GLY A 337 6.67 -8.60 6.55
CA GLY A 337 5.76 -9.46 5.81
C GLY A 337 5.68 -9.12 4.33
N ALA A 338 5.73 -7.84 3.96
CA ALA A 338 5.77 -7.40 2.57
C ALA A 338 7.10 -7.77 1.90
N ASN A 339 8.23 -7.60 2.61
CA ASN A 339 9.55 -7.92 2.08
C ASN A 339 9.76 -9.44 1.91
N ALA A 340 9.18 -10.26 2.79
CA ALA A 340 9.26 -11.72 2.70
C ALA A 340 8.22 -12.34 1.75
N ALA A 341 7.36 -11.54 1.10
CA ALA A 341 6.39 -12.03 0.13
C ALA A 341 7.07 -12.68 -1.09
N LYS A 342 6.35 -13.58 -1.77
CA LYS A 342 6.85 -14.19 -3.00
C LYS A 342 7.12 -13.11 -4.05
N ARG A 343 8.28 -13.16 -4.69
CA ARG A 343 8.66 -12.22 -5.74
C ARG A 343 8.33 -12.79 -7.10
N ILE A 344 7.78 -11.97 -7.99
CA ILE A 344 7.29 -12.41 -9.30
C ILE A 344 8.40 -13.08 -10.13
N PHE A 345 9.63 -12.54 -10.17
CA PHE A 345 10.71 -13.10 -10.99
C PHE A 345 11.49 -14.25 -10.35
N ASP A 346 11.31 -14.49 -9.06
CA ASP A 346 11.92 -15.61 -8.36
C ASP A 346 11.05 -16.86 -8.37
N HIS A 347 9.72 -16.66 -8.33
CA HIS A 347 8.77 -17.73 -8.03
C HIS A 347 7.83 -18.05 -9.20
N CYS A 348 7.79 -17.22 -10.23
CA CYS A 348 6.94 -17.43 -11.41
C CYS A 348 7.75 -17.84 -12.64
N LEU A 349 7.08 -18.56 -13.54
CA LEU A 349 7.65 -18.90 -14.83
C LEU A 349 7.68 -17.67 -15.72
N GLU A 350 8.86 -17.35 -16.24
CA GLU A 350 9.02 -16.38 -17.32
C GLU A 350 8.47 -17.02 -18.61
N LYS A 351 7.57 -16.32 -19.30
CA LYS A 351 6.84 -16.77 -20.50
C LYS A 351 6.97 -15.80 -21.69
N THR A 352 7.82 -14.80 -21.61
CA THR A 352 8.11 -13.85 -22.69
C THR A 352 8.61 -14.62 -23.92
N GLU A 353 8.13 -14.21 -25.09
CA GLU A 353 8.42 -14.84 -26.39
C GLU A 353 7.92 -16.30 -26.56
N GLU A 354 7.29 -16.92 -25.55
CA GLU A 354 6.76 -18.28 -25.65
C GLU A 354 5.52 -18.30 -26.57
N THR A 355 5.74 -18.64 -27.84
CA THR A 355 4.66 -18.81 -28.83
C THR A 355 3.96 -20.18 -28.74
N LYS A 356 4.62 -21.16 -28.13
CA LYS A 356 4.15 -22.53 -27.88
C LYS A 356 4.86 -23.08 -26.65
N GLY A 357 4.10 -23.54 -25.66
CA GLY A 357 4.65 -24.32 -24.57
C GLY A 357 3.60 -24.72 -23.54
N ASN A 358 4.07 -25.26 -22.42
CA ASN A 358 3.21 -25.84 -21.41
C ASN A 358 2.63 -24.74 -20.51
N CYS A 359 1.32 -24.82 -20.29
CA CYS A 359 0.64 -24.03 -19.27
C CYS A 359 1.30 -24.24 -17.90
N PRO A 360 1.28 -23.21 -17.03
CA PRO A 360 1.71 -23.35 -15.64
C PRO A 360 1.03 -24.53 -14.95
N SER A 361 1.79 -25.27 -14.16
CA SER A 361 1.33 -26.46 -13.43
C SER A 361 0.98 -26.12 -11.98
N ASN A 362 0.63 -27.15 -11.20
CA ASN A 362 0.33 -26.95 -9.77
C ASN A 362 1.56 -26.60 -8.93
N THR A 363 2.78 -26.90 -9.38
CA THR A 363 4.02 -26.59 -8.64
C THR A 363 4.49 -25.15 -8.81
N ASP A 364 4.12 -24.49 -9.90
CA ASP A 364 4.59 -23.14 -10.23
C ASP A 364 3.82 -22.11 -9.40
N ALA A 365 4.43 -21.06 -8.86
CA ALA A 365 3.65 -20.08 -8.07
C ALA A 365 2.83 -19.13 -8.96
N GLY A 366 3.24 -18.99 -10.22
CA GLY A 366 2.59 -18.16 -11.22
C GLY A 366 3.37 -18.11 -12.53
N TRP A 367 3.04 -17.14 -13.38
CA TRP A 367 3.72 -16.83 -14.62
C TRP A 367 3.81 -15.31 -14.83
N VAL A 368 4.78 -14.88 -15.64
CA VAL A 368 5.02 -13.48 -16.00
C VAL A 368 5.41 -13.37 -17.48
N ILE A 369 4.97 -12.30 -18.12
CA ILE A 369 5.35 -11.90 -19.48
C ILE A 369 5.75 -10.43 -19.43
N HIS A 370 6.94 -10.12 -19.92
CA HIS A 370 7.42 -8.77 -20.15
C HIS A 370 6.73 -8.20 -21.40
N LEU A 371 6.12 -7.02 -21.24
CA LEU A 371 5.45 -6.28 -22.31
C LEU A 371 6.41 -5.33 -23.02
N ASP A 372 7.43 -4.85 -22.30
CA ASP A 372 8.49 -4.02 -22.84
C ASP A 372 9.76 -4.88 -22.94
N THR A 373 10.09 -5.36 -24.13
CA THR A 373 11.39 -5.98 -24.40
C THR A 373 12.37 -4.88 -24.80
N ALA A 374 13.48 -4.78 -24.06
CA ALA A 374 14.56 -3.82 -24.31
C ALA A 374 15.17 -3.94 -25.72
#